data_AF-A0A7H9AWY9-F1
#
_entry.id   AF-A0A7H9AWY9-F1
#
_cell.length_a   1.000
_cell.length_b   1.000
_cell.length_c   1.000
_cell.angle_alpha   90.00
_cell.angle_beta   90.00
_cell.angle_gamma   90.00
#
_symmetry.space_group_name_H-M   'P 1'
#
loop_
_entity.id
_entity.type
_entity.pdbx_description
1 polymer ?
#
loop_
_entity_poly.entity_id
_entity_poly.type
_entity_poly.pdbx_seq_one_letter_code
_entity_poly.pdbx_strand_id
1 'polypeptide(L)'
;MRDNSKHLVDSAFGQSRAFSLNDKLVNPEAVRYLSNVRQEALRTNVSKKKQYTKYKASLYDDEEEETSKVVVLNNNPPPSEVFADFRLRMDKWLEWFIDTKQIVNENSDVFQGYDGTTMDLLLLYLRRYLSGLPEQKGIVLHLLSILKEAPNIKEDSSLEIDEQWAISTVKKLKNKKIKSIDDIKINIQELNREIPVGFKQWYQYLQEHEPTHTAFTSTINARNIWILVQYMNQEWLKDMMKCKRPPQSIRLSNWLLYILYHLPVNLTAESVSSIRELGKKCRKVIEEDAVKAASEEAKIKIPALQINLPSEMANLGISSAPCDLNIVGLTLAVIASIYRQRDLVDWV
;
A
#
# COMPACT_ATOMS: atom_id res chain seq x y z
N MET A 1 46.05 -19.78 34.40
CA MET A 1 45.69 -21.05 33.73
C MET A 1 44.47 -20.79 32.88
N ARG A 2 44.56 -21.00 31.56
CA ARG A 2 43.46 -20.77 30.60
C ARG A 2 42.59 -22.03 30.58
N ASP A 3 41.34 -21.91 30.97
CA ASP A 3 40.37 -23.00 30.85
C ASP A 3 39.76 -22.96 29.44
N ASN A 4 39.96 -24.03 28.68
CA ASN A 4 39.62 -24.16 27.27
C ASN A 4 38.39 -25.08 27.12
N SER A 5 37.26 -24.68 27.70
CA SER A 5 35.99 -25.38 27.47
C SER A 5 35.40 -24.92 26.13
N LYS A 6 35.59 -25.76 25.10
CA LYS A 6 34.93 -25.59 23.80
C LYS A 6 33.41 -25.58 23.99
N HIS A 7 32.79 -24.41 23.92
CA HIS A 7 31.33 -24.30 23.85
C HIS A 7 30.86 -24.93 22.53
N LEU A 8 30.00 -25.95 22.62
CA LEU A 8 29.33 -26.55 21.47
C LEU A 8 28.52 -25.46 20.76
N VAL A 9 28.95 -25.15 19.53
CA VAL A 9 28.27 -24.20 18.64
C VAL A 9 26.95 -24.83 18.18
N ASP A 10 25.86 -24.10 18.33
CA ASP A 10 24.54 -24.57 17.89
C ASP A 10 24.50 -24.59 16.36
N SER A 11 24.31 -25.78 15.76
CA SER A 11 24.34 -25.98 14.31
C SER A 11 23.25 -25.21 13.56
N ALA A 12 22.20 -24.73 14.25
CA ALA A 12 21.12 -23.97 13.63
C ALA A 12 21.39 -22.45 13.56
N PHE A 13 22.26 -21.91 14.43
CA PHE A 13 22.44 -20.46 14.58
C PHE A 13 23.89 -19.98 14.53
N GLY A 14 24.88 -20.89 14.42
CA GLY A 14 26.28 -20.54 14.18
C GLY A 14 26.95 -19.70 15.29
N GLN A 15 26.34 -19.63 16.48
CA GLN A 15 26.85 -18.91 17.65
C GLN A 15 26.99 -19.86 18.84
N SER A 16 28.01 -19.65 19.68
CA SER A 16 28.11 -20.30 20.98
C SER A 16 27.03 -19.75 21.90
N ARG A 17 26.20 -20.62 22.51
CA ARG A 17 25.15 -20.20 23.46
C ARG A 17 25.77 -19.38 24.59
N ALA A 18 25.44 -18.08 24.64
CA ALA A 18 25.93 -17.18 25.69
C ALA A 18 25.40 -17.55 27.09
N PHE A 19 24.30 -18.28 27.18
CA PHE A 19 23.75 -18.80 28.42
C PHE A 19 23.22 -20.23 28.21
N SER A 20 23.86 -21.20 28.86
CA SER A 20 23.35 -22.57 28.95
C SER A 20 22.75 -22.77 30.33
N LEU A 21 21.48 -23.13 30.44
CA LEU A 21 20.83 -23.45 31.72
C LEU A 21 21.47 -24.66 32.43
N ASN A 22 22.33 -25.40 31.73
CA ASN A 22 23.09 -26.53 32.25
C ASN A 22 24.53 -26.15 32.67
N ASP A 23 24.89 -24.86 32.61
CA ASP A 23 26.19 -24.37 33.06
C ASP A 23 26.25 -24.35 34.59
N LYS A 24 27.37 -24.82 35.15
CA LYS A 24 27.60 -24.93 36.61
C LYS A 24 27.61 -23.57 37.31
N LEU A 25 27.80 -22.48 36.56
CA LEU A 25 27.82 -21.11 37.07
C LEU A 25 26.43 -20.46 37.11
N VAL A 26 25.39 -21.10 36.57
CA VAL A 26 24.02 -20.56 36.59
C VAL A 26 23.36 -20.91 37.92
N ASN A 27 22.81 -19.89 38.58
CA ASN A 27 22.15 -20.05 39.87
C ASN A 27 20.94 -21.03 39.75
N PRO A 28 20.96 -22.18 40.45
CA PRO A 28 19.91 -23.19 40.35
C PRO A 28 18.53 -22.69 40.80
N GLU A 29 18.46 -21.69 41.68
CA GLU A 29 17.19 -21.09 42.09
C GLU A 29 16.54 -20.28 40.96
N ALA A 30 17.35 -19.60 40.13
CA ALA A 30 16.86 -18.86 38.98
C ALA A 30 16.31 -19.81 37.90
N VAL A 31 16.96 -20.95 37.68
CA VAL A 31 16.47 -22.00 36.76
C VAL A 31 15.15 -22.58 37.26
N ARG A 32 15.03 -22.81 38.57
CA ARG A 32 13.78 -23.28 39.19
C ARG A 32 12.66 -22.25 39.06
N TYR A 33 12.96 -20.97 39.30
CA TYR A 33 12.00 -19.88 39.14
C TYR A 33 11.50 -19.77 37.69
N LEU A 34 12.40 -19.75 36.70
CA LEU A 34 12.03 -19.68 35.28
C LEU A 34 11.24 -20.92 34.84
N SER A 35 11.56 -22.10 35.37
CA SER A 35 10.80 -23.32 35.12
C SER A 35 9.39 -23.25 35.71
N ASN A 36 9.25 -22.67 36.90
CA ASN A 36 7.95 -22.44 37.54
C ASN A 36 7.12 -21.41 36.76
N VAL A 37 7.72 -20.28 36.35
CA VAL A 37 7.06 -19.26 35.51
C VAL A 37 6.62 -19.85 34.17
N ARG A 38 7.44 -20.70 33.55
CA ARG A 38 7.05 -21.42 32.33
C ARG A 38 5.87 -22.36 32.57
N GLN A 39 5.89 -23.15 33.65
CA GLN A 39 4.76 -24.02 33.99
C GLN A 39 3.50 -23.22 34.33
N GLU A 40 3.64 -22.07 34.97
CA GLU A 40 2.55 -21.17 35.30
C GLU A 40 1.96 -20.49 34.05
N ALA A 41 2.80 -20.08 33.09
CA ALA A 41 2.38 -19.55 31.80
C ALA A 41 1.68 -20.62 30.93
N LEU A 42 2.13 -21.87 30.98
CA LEU A 42 1.49 -22.98 30.29
C LEU A 42 0.16 -23.38 30.96
N ARG A 43 0.05 -23.25 32.29
CA ARG A 43 -1.18 -23.51 33.04
C ARG A 43 -2.20 -22.38 32.95
N THR A 44 -1.78 -21.12 32.82
CA THR A 44 -2.68 -19.96 32.69
C THR A 44 -3.36 -19.87 31.33
N ASN A 45 -2.78 -20.45 30.27
CA ASN A 45 -3.42 -20.53 28.95
C ASN A 45 -4.41 -21.70 28.80
N VAL A 46 -4.46 -22.64 29.77
CA VAL A 46 -5.37 -23.78 29.74
C VAL A 46 -6.20 -23.81 31.02
N SER A 47 -7.40 -23.23 30.91
CA SER A 47 -8.57 -23.31 31.82
C SER A 47 -8.83 -22.11 32.71
N LYS A 48 -9.80 -21.28 32.29
CA LYS A 48 -11.13 -21.21 32.91
C LYS A 48 -11.99 -20.20 32.12
N LYS A 49 -12.86 -20.68 31.24
CA LYS A 49 -14.08 -19.94 30.88
C LYS A 49 -14.89 -19.79 32.17
N LYS A 50 -14.64 -18.71 32.91
CA LYS A 50 -15.57 -18.23 33.92
C LYS A 50 -16.81 -17.81 33.14
N GLN A 51 -17.90 -18.57 33.28
CA GLN A 51 -19.23 -18.07 32.97
C GLN A 51 -19.45 -16.85 33.86
N TYR A 52 -19.19 -15.67 33.31
CA TYR A 52 -19.73 -14.45 33.88
C TYR A 52 -21.23 -14.50 33.63
N THR A 53 -22.00 -14.79 34.68
CA THR A 53 -23.39 -14.36 34.77
C THR A 53 -23.41 -12.86 34.53
N LYS A 54 -23.95 -12.46 33.36
CA LYS A 54 -24.26 -11.06 33.07
C LYS A 54 -25.28 -10.58 34.09
N TYR A 55 -24.82 -9.88 35.12
CA TYR A 55 -25.68 -8.90 35.78
C TYR A 55 -25.75 -7.69 34.84
N LYS A 56 -26.88 -7.57 34.13
CA LYS A 56 -27.28 -6.31 33.50
C LYS A 56 -27.61 -5.34 34.63
N ALA A 57 -26.76 -4.35 34.87
CA ALA A 57 -27.22 -3.11 35.48
C ALA A 57 -27.93 -2.32 34.37
N SER A 58 -29.25 -2.50 34.29
CA SER A 58 -30.15 -1.58 33.58
C SER A 58 -30.34 -0.35 34.47
N LEU A 59 -30.09 0.85 33.93
CA LEU A 59 -30.42 2.11 34.60
C LEU A 59 -31.16 3.09 33.68
N TYR A 60 -31.67 2.60 32.55
CA TYR A 60 -32.60 3.33 31.71
C TYR A 60 -33.68 2.35 31.25
N ASP A 61 -34.81 2.45 31.95
CA ASP A 61 -36.10 1.92 31.56
C ASP A 61 -36.66 2.92 30.53
N ASP A 62 -37.01 2.42 29.35
CA ASP A 62 -38.04 2.93 28.44
C ASP A 62 -37.97 2.08 27.14
N GLU A 63 -38.82 1.04 27.11
CA GLU A 63 -39.64 0.52 25.99
C GLU A 63 -38.94 0.27 24.62
N GLU A 64 -38.93 -0.91 23.98
CA GLU A 64 -39.91 -2.00 23.89
C GLU A 64 -39.20 -3.37 23.67
N GLU A 65 -39.74 -4.41 24.31
CA GLU A 65 -39.44 -5.82 24.03
C GLU A 65 -40.31 -6.33 22.86
N GLU A 66 -39.69 -6.72 21.75
CA GLU A 66 -40.22 -7.80 20.91
C GLU A 66 -39.23 -8.97 20.87
N THR A 67 -39.46 -9.87 21.83
CA THR A 67 -39.45 -11.33 21.70
C THR A 67 -38.26 -12.05 21.03
N SER A 68 -37.55 -12.77 21.89
CA SER A 68 -36.90 -14.06 21.66
C SER A 68 -37.53 -14.94 20.56
N LYS A 69 -36.72 -15.33 19.57
CA LYS A 69 -36.72 -16.55 18.70
C LYS A 69 -35.82 -16.18 17.51
N VAL A 70 -34.71 -16.83 17.19
CA VAL A 70 -34.55 -18.20 16.72
C VAL A 70 -33.03 -18.49 16.77
N VAL A 71 -32.65 -19.67 17.25
CA VAL A 71 -31.35 -20.28 16.91
C VAL A 71 -31.36 -20.50 15.41
N VAL A 72 -30.90 -19.51 14.64
CA VAL A 72 -30.70 -19.67 13.21
C VAL A 72 -29.51 -20.61 13.08
N LEU A 73 -29.74 -21.79 12.50
CA LEU A 73 -28.70 -22.65 11.96
C LEU A 73 -27.79 -21.75 11.10
N ASN A 74 -26.62 -21.42 11.63
CA ASN A 74 -25.62 -20.62 10.92
C ASN A 74 -25.16 -21.41 9.69
N ASN A 75 -25.76 -21.14 8.54
CA ASN A 75 -25.22 -21.45 7.22
C ASN A 75 -24.06 -20.50 6.85
N ASN A 76 -23.41 -19.89 7.84
CA ASN A 76 -22.18 -19.16 7.61
C ASN A 76 -21.08 -20.19 7.37
N PRO A 77 -20.36 -20.14 6.23
CA PRO A 77 -19.26 -21.05 5.99
C PRO A 77 -18.27 -20.91 7.16
N PRO A 78 -17.79 -22.03 7.73
CA PRO A 78 -16.78 -21.95 8.77
C PRO A 78 -15.60 -21.15 8.21
N PRO A 79 -14.93 -20.29 9.01
CA PRO A 79 -13.77 -19.52 8.57
C PRO A 79 -12.73 -20.37 7.84
N SER A 80 -12.63 -21.66 8.21
CA SER A 80 -11.76 -22.65 7.58
C SER A 80 -11.98 -22.85 6.07
N GLU A 81 -13.21 -22.78 5.55
CA GLU A 81 -13.49 -23.05 4.12
C GLU A 81 -13.12 -21.86 3.24
N VAL A 82 -13.48 -20.64 3.66
CA VAL A 82 -13.14 -19.38 2.96
C VAL A 82 -11.62 -19.24 2.78
N PHE A 83 -10.85 -19.62 3.81
CA PHE A 83 -9.40 -19.53 3.77
C PHE A 83 -8.72 -20.72 3.07
N ALA A 84 -9.38 -21.87 2.96
CA ALA A 84 -8.88 -22.97 2.12
C ALA A 84 -8.87 -22.54 0.64
N ASP A 85 -9.96 -21.96 0.17
CA ASP A 85 -10.06 -21.41 -1.19
C ASP A 85 -9.10 -20.25 -1.42
N PHE A 86 -8.87 -19.41 -0.40
CA PHE A 86 -7.87 -18.35 -0.45
C PHE A 86 -6.46 -18.92 -0.66
N ARG A 87 -6.06 -19.95 0.10
CA ARG A 87 -4.73 -20.56 0.01
C ARG A 87 -4.46 -21.19 -1.35
N LEU A 88 -5.46 -21.85 -1.95
CA LEU A 88 -5.34 -22.44 -3.29
C LEU A 88 -5.02 -21.40 -4.38
N ARG A 89 -5.47 -20.16 -4.19
CA ARG A 89 -5.32 -19.07 -5.16
C ARG A 89 -4.08 -18.23 -4.88
N MET A 90 -3.60 -18.26 -3.64
CA MET A 90 -2.46 -17.49 -3.14
C MET A 90 -1.18 -17.72 -3.96
N ASP A 91 -0.87 -18.97 -4.32
CA ASP A 91 0.37 -19.28 -5.05
C ASP A 91 0.42 -18.59 -6.42
N LYS A 92 -0.68 -18.67 -7.19
CA LYS A 92 -0.80 -17.99 -8.50
C LYS A 92 -0.73 -16.48 -8.37
N TRP A 93 -1.34 -15.91 -7.32
CA TRP A 93 -1.29 -14.48 -7.07
C TRP A 93 0.11 -14.00 -6.71
N LEU A 94 0.85 -14.79 -5.93
CA LEU A 94 2.22 -14.49 -5.52
C LEU A 94 3.20 -14.62 -6.68
N GLU A 95 3.05 -15.64 -7.52
CA GLU A 95 3.83 -15.81 -8.75
C GLU A 95 3.68 -14.57 -9.64
N TRP A 96 2.44 -14.19 -9.97
CA TRP A 96 2.16 -12.97 -10.74
C TRP A 96 2.75 -11.72 -10.07
N PHE A 97 2.62 -11.58 -8.76
CA PHE A 97 3.15 -10.42 -8.03
C PHE A 97 4.67 -10.33 -8.09
N ILE A 98 5.38 -11.44 -7.94
CA ILE A 98 6.85 -11.47 -7.96
C ILE A 98 7.35 -11.14 -9.35
N ASP A 99 6.80 -11.78 -10.38
CA ASP A 99 7.16 -11.54 -11.78
C ASP A 99 6.92 -10.07 -12.17
N THR A 100 5.74 -9.57 -11.81
CA THR A 100 5.35 -8.19 -12.10
C THR A 100 6.21 -7.18 -11.35
N LYS A 101 6.48 -7.43 -10.06
CA LYS A 101 7.38 -6.60 -9.25
C LYS A 101 8.77 -6.53 -9.87
N GLN A 102 9.27 -7.66 -10.39
CA GLN A 102 10.57 -7.72 -11.03
C GLN A 102 10.57 -6.88 -12.31
N ILE A 103 9.59 -7.08 -13.21
CA ILE A 103 9.47 -6.32 -14.47
C ILE A 103 9.40 -4.82 -14.20
N VAL A 104 8.56 -4.37 -13.25
CA VAL A 104 8.44 -2.94 -12.92
C VAL A 104 9.75 -2.39 -12.35
N ASN A 105 10.45 -3.12 -11.49
CA ASN A 105 11.69 -2.61 -10.91
C ASN A 105 12.89 -2.64 -11.88
N GLU A 106 12.91 -3.55 -12.85
CA GLU A 106 14.03 -3.71 -13.79
C GLU A 106 13.82 -2.95 -15.10
N ASN A 107 12.59 -2.85 -15.60
CA ASN A 107 12.28 -2.32 -16.92
C ASN A 107 11.57 -0.96 -16.90
N SER A 108 11.14 -0.45 -15.74
CA SER A 108 10.57 0.89 -15.69
C SER A 108 11.67 1.95 -15.88
N ASP A 109 11.39 2.88 -16.78
CA ASP A 109 12.21 4.07 -16.93
C ASP A 109 12.07 4.96 -15.68
N VAL A 110 13.22 5.29 -15.08
CA VAL A 110 13.28 6.29 -14.02
C VAL A 110 13.40 7.65 -14.68
N PHE A 111 12.38 8.50 -14.51
CA PHE A 111 12.44 9.86 -15.00
C PHE A 111 13.57 10.64 -14.32
N GLN A 112 14.64 10.94 -15.06
CA GLN A 112 15.79 11.70 -14.57
C GLN A 112 15.61 13.22 -14.72
N GLY A 113 14.49 13.65 -15.27
CA GLY A 113 14.25 15.04 -15.69
C GLY A 113 14.12 15.14 -17.21
N TYR A 114 13.69 16.32 -17.66
CA TYR A 114 13.71 16.65 -19.08
C TYR A 114 15.11 17.10 -19.47
N ASP A 115 15.68 16.47 -20.51
CA ASP A 115 16.88 17.01 -21.14
C ASP A 115 16.56 18.35 -21.84
N GLY A 116 17.60 19.09 -22.24
CA GLY A 116 17.42 20.42 -22.83
C GLY A 116 16.51 20.42 -24.07
N THR A 117 16.69 19.42 -24.93
CA THR A 117 15.89 19.22 -26.15
C THR A 117 14.42 18.92 -25.86
N THR A 118 14.14 18.04 -24.91
CA THR A 118 12.79 17.64 -24.49
C THR A 118 12.08 18.77 -23.78
N MET A 119 12.81 19.53 -22.95
CA MET A 119 12.28 20.73 -22.32
C MET A 119 11.89 21.78 -23.36
N ASP A 120 12.74 22.03 -24.35
CA ASP A 120 12.45 23.00 -25.39
C ASP A 120 11.28 22.55 -26.29
N LEU A 121 11.16 21.24 -26.60
CA LEU A 121 9.98 20.67 -27.26
C LEU A 121 8.71 20.84 -26.42
N LEU A 122 8.77 20.61 -25.11
CA LEU A 122 7.64 20.83 -24.20
C LEU A 122 7.19 22.30 -24.20
N LEU A 123 8.13 23.25 -24.20
CA LEU A 123 7.81 24.67 -24.29
C LEU A 123 7.16 25.01 -25.64
N LEU A 124 7.61 24.40 -26.73
CA LEU A 124 7.01 24.54 -28.06
C LEU A 124 5.56 24.04 -28.09
N TYR A 125 5.31 22.82 -27.61
CA TYR A 125 3.96 22.28 -27.56
C TYR A 125 3.06 23.01 -26.57
N LEU A 126 3.58 23.46 -25.43
CA LEU A 126 2.84 24.29 -24.47
C LEU A 126 2.44 25.63 -25.13
N ARG A 127 3.34 26.26 -25.88
CA ARG A 127 3.05 27.49 -26.63
C ARG A 127 1.94 27.25 -27.66
N ARG A 128 1.99 26.14 -28.39
CA ARG A 128 0.97 25.77 -29.38
C ARG A 128 -0.39 25.54 -28.73
N TYR A 129 -0.42 24.78 -27.63
CA TYR A 129 -1.62 24.56 -26.83
C TYR A 129 -2.24 25.87 -26.36
N LEU A 130 -1.44 26.76 -25.77
CA LEU A 130 -1.90 28.07 -25.28
C LEU A 130 -2.37 29.00 -26.41
N SER A 131 -1.76 28.92 -27.59
CA SER A 131 -2.15 29.70 -28.76
C SER A 131 -3.47 29.22 -29.37
N GLY A 132 -3.80 27.93 -29.21
CA GLY A 132 -5.06 27.33 -29.65
C GLY A 132 -6.25 27.60 -28.73
N LEU A 133 -6.05 28.16 -27.53
CA LEU A 133 -7.15 28.45 -26.61
C LEU A 133 -8.01 29.63 -27.08
N PRO A 134 -9.36 29.53 -26.99
CA PRO A 134 -10.27 30.58 -27.48
C PRO A 134 -10.24 31.86 -26.64
N GLU A 135 -9.83 31.79 -25.37
CA GLU A 135 -9.66 32.95 -24.49
C GLU A 135 -8.21 33.12 -24.02
N GLN A 136 -7.46 33.94 -24.73
CA GLN A 136 -6.10 34.34 -24.33
C GLN A 136 -6.18 35.61 -23.46
N LYS A 137 -6.42 35.45 -22.14
CA LYS A 137 -6.48 36.57 -21.18
C LYS A 137 -5.58 36.32 -19.97
N GLY A 138 -5.02 37.40 -19.41
CA GLY A 138 -4.24 37.38 -18.17
C GLY A 138 -2.94 36.58 -18.27
N ILE A 139 -2.81 35.54 -17.42
CA ILE A 139 -1.60 34.70 -17.33
C ILE A 139 -1.25 34.00 -18.64
N VAL A 140 -2.25 33.65 -19.47
CA VAL A 140 -2.02 32.97 -20.77
C VAL A 140 -1.30 33.89 -21.74
N LEU A 141 -1.68 35.18 -21.82
CA LEU A 141 -0.97 36.16 -22.65
C LEU A 141 0.45 36.43 -22.14
N HIS A 142 0.62 36.50 -20.82
CA HIS A 142 1.94 36.66 -20.19
C HIS A 142 2.88 35.50 -20.53
N LEU A 143 2.39 34.26 -20.38
CA LEU A 143 3.14 33.05 -20.75
C LEU A 143 3.43 33.00 -22.25
N LEU A 144 2.47 33.33 -23.11
CA LEU A 144 2.69 33.41 -24.56
C LEU A 144 3.73 34.47 -24.94
N SER A 145 3.79 35.60 -24.22
CA SER A 145 4.82 36.63 -24.44
C SER A 145 6.22 36.12 -24.12
N ILE A 146 6.37 35.37 -23.02
CA ILE A 146 7.65 34.79 -22.60
C ILE A 146 8.05 33.64 -23.54
N LEU A 147 7.11 32.77 -23.92
CA LEU A 147 7.36 31.62 -24.80
C LEU A 147 7.69 32.02 -26.25
N LYS A 148 7.54 33.29 -26.64
CA LYS A 148 8.03 33.79 -27.95
C LYS A 148 9.54 33.72 -28.06
N GLU A 149 10.25 33.84 -26.94
CA GLU A 149 11.72 33.79 -26.89
C GLU A 149 12.26 32.34 -26.94
N ALA A 150 11.39 31.33 -26.98
CA ALA A 150 11.79 29.92 -26.94
C ALA A 150 12.43 29.50 -28.26
N PRO A 151 13.46 28.62 -28.23
CA PRO A 151 14.14 28.16 -29.44
C PRO A 151 13.15 27.43 -30.36
N ASN A 152 13.21 27.76 -31.65
CA ASN A 152 12.32 27.20 -32.66
C ASN A 152 12.88 25.84 -33.12
N ILE A 153 12.53 24.78 -32.39
CA ILE A 153 12.99 23.41 -32.65
C ILE A 153 12.11 22.75 -33.73
N LYS A 154 12.67 21.80 -34.49
CA LYS A 154 11.89 20.96 -35.41
C LYS A 154 10.84 20.17 -34.63
N GLU A 155 9.57 20.39 -34.98
CA GLU A 155 8.46 19.61 -34.42
C GLU A 155 8.64 18.12 -34.74
N ASP A 156 8.39 17.28 -33.74
CA ASP A 156 8.17 15.86 -33.97
C ASP A 156 6.67 15.64 -34.14
N SER A 157 6.24 15.24 -35.34
CA SER A 157 4.84 15.01 -35.66
C SER A 157 4.26 13.77 -34.98
N SER A 158 5.09 12.95 -34.33
CA SER A 158 4.64 11.78 -33.57
C SER A 158 4.25 12.09 -32.12
N LEU A 159 4.54 13.31 -31.64
CA LEU A 159 4.32 13.71 -30.24
C LEU A 159 3.17 14.71 -30.11
N GLU A 160 2.28 14.44 -29.16
CA GLU A 160 1.21 15.33 -28.75
C GLU A 160 1.36 15.71 -27.27
N ILE A 161 0.94 16.92 -26.92
CA ILE A 161 0.95 17.38 -25.53
C ILE A 161 -0.27 16.83 -24.78
N ASP A 162 -0.03 16.28 -23.60
CA ASP A 162 -1.10 15.94 -22.66
C ASP A 162 -1.82 17.22 -22.22
N GLU A 163 -3.09 17.35 -22.60
CA GLU A 163 -3.92 18.50 -22.25
C GLU A 163 -4.10 18.66 -20.74
N GLN A 164 -4.20 17.57 -19.98
CA GLN A 164 -4.33 17.63 -18.52
C GLN A 164 -3.03 18.14 -17.89
N TRP A 165 -1.89 17.67 -18.40
CA TRP A 165 -0.59 18.21 -18.02
C TRP A 165 -0.51 19.71 -18.29
N ALA A 166 -0.92 20.17 -19.48
CA ALA A 166 -0.86 21.58 -19.86
C ALA A 166 -1.76 22.45 -18.95
N ILE A 167 -3.00 22.04 -18.71
CA ILE A 167 -3.94 22.74 -17.82
C ILE A 167 -3.38 22.84 -16.39
N SER A 168 -2.88 21.73 -15.86
CA SER A 168 -2.33 21.69 -14.50
C SER A 168 -1.09 22.57 -14.36
N THR A 169 -0.20 22.54 -15.37
CA THR A 169 1.01 23.36 -15.42
C THR A 169 0.66 24.84 -15.43
N VAL A 170 -0.27 25.28 -16.28
CA VAL A 170 -0.71 26.68 -16.34
C VAL A 170 -1.31 27.14 -15.02
N LYS A 171 -2.14 26.30 -14.37
CA LYS A 171 -2.74 26.61 -13.07
C LYS A 171 -1.68 26.82 -11.99
N LYS A 172 -0.62 26.02 -11.99
CA LYS A 172 0.48 26.14 -11.02
C LYS A 172 1.39 27.34 -11.34
N LEU A 173 1.66 27.59 -12.61
CA LEU A 173 2.43 28.76 -13.09
C LEU A 173 1.72 30.08 -12.76
N LYS A 174 0.37 30.11 -12.75
CA LYS A 174 -0.42 31.29 -12.35
C LYS A 174 -0.09 31.83 -10.97
N ASN A 175 0.31 30.97 -10.03
CA ASN A 175 0.58 31.35 -8.65
C ASN A 175 2.05 31.76 -8.42
N LYS A 176 2.90 31.71 -9.45
CA LYS A 176 4.34 31.99 -9.35
C LYS A 176 4.72 33.25 -10.14
N LYS A 177 5.75 33.95 -9.69
CA LYS A 177 6.30 35.14 -10.37
C LYS A 177 7.24 34.71 -11.49
N ILE A 178 6.74 34.67 -12.72
CA ILE A 178 7.49 34.21 -13.90
C ILE A 178 7.92 35.45 -14.71
N LYS A 179 9.23 35.62 -14.94
CA LYS A 179 9.78 36.75 -15.69
C LYS A 179 10.50 36.33 -16.97
N SER A 180 11.01 35.11 -17.03
CA SER A 180 11.85 34.60 -18.12
C SER A 180 11.47 33.17 -18.52
N ILE A 181 12.00 32.70 -19.65
CA ILE A 181 11.88 31.29 -20.07
C ILE A 181 12.57 30.37 -19.07
N ASP A 182 13.71 30.76 -18.54
CA ASP A 182 14.43 29.97 -17.55
C ASP A 182 13.59 29.78 -16.28
N ASP A 183 12.81 30.78 -15.87
CA ASP A 183 11.85 30.62 -14.78
C ASP A 183 10.80 29.56 -15.12
N ILE A 184 10.30 29.50 -16.36
CA ILE A 184 9.34 28.47 -16.77
C ILE A 184 10.01 27.09 -16.72
N LYS A 185 11.24 26.95 -17.24
CA LYS A 185 12.00 25.69 -17.23
C LYS A 185 12.25 25.19 -15.80
N ILE A 186 12.73 26.07 -14.93
CA ILE A 186 12.96 25.76 -13.51
C ILE A 186 11.66 25.32 -12.86
N ASN A 187 10.57 26.05 -13.09
CA ASN A 187 9.28 25.70 -12.50
C ASN A 187 8.76 24.35 -13.02
N ILE A 188 8.87 24.05 -14.31
CA ILE A 188 8.48 22.74 -14.86
C ILE A 188 9.33 21.61 -14.24
N GLN A 189 10.62 21.83 -14.01
CA GLN A 189 11.48 20.83 -13.35
C GLN A 189 11.18 20.67 -11.86
N GLU A 190 10.93 21.76 -11.14
CA GLU A 190 10.61 21.75 -9.70
C GLU A 190 9.21 21.21 -9.41
N LEU A 191 8.28 21.35 -10.34
CA LEU A 191 6.91 20.86 -10.22
C LEU A 191 6.82 19.35 -9.96
N ASN A 192 7.83 18.60 -10.40
CA ASN A 192 7.93 17.16 -10.19
C ASN A 192 8.62 16.78 -8.86
N ARG A 193 9.03 17.76 -8.03
CA ARG A 193 9.83 17.54 -6.81
C ARG A 193 9.14 17.92 -5.50
N GLU A 194 7.97 18.56 -5.54
CA GLU A 194 7.25 18.91 -4.31
C GLU A 194 6.71 17.65 -3.62
N ILE A 195 7.23 17.37 -2.42
CA ILE A 195 6.82 16.22 -1.59
C ILE A 195 5.56 16.61 -0.81
N PRO A 196 4.43 15.89 -0.95
CA PRO A 196 3.22 16.16 -0.16
C PRO A 196 3.46 15.99 1.35
N VAL A 197 2.85 16.84 2.16
CA VAL A 197 2.97 16.79 3.63
C VAL A 197 1.60 16.62 4.28
N GLY A 198 1.43 15.52 5.00
CA GLY A 198 0.21 15.21 5.75
C GLY A 198 -0.88 14.52 4.93
N PHE A 199 -1.89 14.01 5.64
CA PHE A 199 -2.90 13.09 5.09
C PHE A 199 -3.66 13.66 3.88
N LYS A 200 -4.16 14.90 3.97
CA LYS A 200 -4.99 15.50 2.92
C LYS A 200 -4.21 15.74 1.62
N GLN A 201 -2.96 16.21 1.74
CA GLN A 201 -2.12 16.49 0.57
C GLN A 201 -1.70 15.18 -0.10
N TRP A 202 -1.33 14.16 0.68
CA TRP A 202 -1.06 12.84 0.13
C TRP A 202 -2.29 12.24 -0.54
N TYR A 203 -3.47 12.33 0.09
CA TYR A 203 -4.70 11.85 -0.53
C TYR A 203 -4.96 12.53 -1.87
N GLN A 204 -4.85 13.86 -1.92
CA GLN A 204 -5.01 14.62 -3.17
C GLN A 204 -3.97 14.21 -4.22
N TYR A 205 -2.70 14.07 -3.83
CA TYR A 205 -1.63 13.63 -4.72
C TYR A 205 -1.94 12.26 -5.34
N LEU A 206 -2.35 11.29 -4.52
CA LEU A 206 -2.71 9.94 -4.98
C LEU A 206 -3.90 9.97 -5.94
N GLN A 207 -4.86 10.87 -5.76
CA GLN A 207 -6.02 11.01 -6.66
C GLN A 207 -5.67 11.68 -7.99
N GLU A 208 -4.74 12.64 -7.98
CA GLU A 208 -4.36 13.41 -9.17
C GLU A 208 -3.28 12.71 -10.02
N HIS A 209 -2.45 11.86 -9.42
CA HIS A 209 -1.32 11.21 -10.09
C HIS A 209 -1.51 9.70 -10.17
N GLU A 210 -0.97 9.09 -11.22
CA GLU A 210 -0.93 7.64 -11.36
C GLU A 210 0.28 7.06 -10.63
N PRO A 211 0.16 5.89 -9.96
CA PRO A 211 1.33 5.22 -9.44
C PRO A 211 2.25 4.79 -10.58
N THR A 212 3.52 5.16 -10.47
CA THR A 212 4.59 4.78 -11.39
C THR A 212 5.84 4.41 -10.60
N HIS A 213 6.76 3.63 -11.17
CA HIS A 213 8.04 3.34 -10.53
C HIS A 213 8.81 4.64 -10.23
N THR A 214 8.79 5.56 -11.18
CA THR A 214 9.36 6.91 -11.05
C THR A 214 8.84 7.63 -9.79
N ALA A 215 7.55 7.54 -9.46
CA ALA A 215 7.02 8.22 -8.27
C ALA A 215 7.65 7.70 -6.96
N PHE A 216 8.05 6.42 -6.94
CA PHE A 216 8.71 5.77 -5.79
C PHE A 216 10.23 5.95 -5.76
N THR A 217 10.85 6.29 -6.88
CA THR A 217 12.28 6.65 -6.91
C THR A 217 12.52 8.15 -6.71
N SER A 218 11.57 9.01 -7.06
CA SER A 218 11.71 10.47 -6.99
C SER A 218 11.04 11.09 -5.76
N THR A 219 9.72 10.93 -5.61
CA THR A 219 8.91 11.66 -4.61
C THR A 219 8.73 10.87 -3.31
N ILE A 220 8.48 9.57 -3.41
CA ILE A 220 8.20 8.70 -2.27
C ILE A 220 9.49 8.01 -1.83
N ASN A 221 10.22 8.65 -0.92
CA ASN A 221 11.40 8.04 -0.31
C ASN A 221 11.04 6.91 0.69
N ALA A 222 12.08 6.23 1.19
CA ALA A 222 11.96 5.13 2.15
C ALA A 222 11.24 5.48 3.47
N ARG A 223 11.13 6.76 3.83
CA ARG A 223 10.34 7.21 4.99
C ARG A 223 8.88 7.42 4.60
N ASN A 224 8.65 8.08 3.47
CA ASN A 224 7.32 8.43 2.99
C ASN A 224 6.48 7.19 2.67
N ILE A 225 7.11 6.10 2.19
CA ILE A 225 6.39 4.85 1.97
C ILE A 225 5.69 4.33 3.24
N TRP A 226 6.31 4.47 4.41
CA TRP A 226 5.72 4.06 5.68
C TRP A 226 4.58 4.98 6.14
N ILE A 227 4.67 6.27 5.82
CA ILE A 227 3.56 7.22 6.02
C ILE A 227 2.36 6.79 5.18
N LEU A 228 2.58 6.38 3.92
CA LEU A 228 1.52 5.86 3.06
C LEU A 228 0.92 4.56 3.60
N VAL A 229 1.74 3.62 4.08
CA VAL A 229 1.25 2.40 4.76
C VAL A 229 0.39 2.76 5.97
N GLN A 230 0.80 3.75 6.77
CA GLN A 230 0.03 4.22 7.92
C GLN A 230 -1.33 4.81 7.50
N TYR A 231 -1.38 5.60 6.42
CA TYR A 231 -2.63 6.16 5.91
C TYR A 231 -3.55 5.10 5.29
N MET A 232 -2.98 4.10 4.60
CA MET A 232 -3.69 2.90 4.16
C MET A 232 -4.33 2.17 5.34
N ASN A 233 -3.57 2.02 6.43
CA ASN A 233 -4.06 1.44 7.68
C ASN A 233 -5.21 2.23 8.30
N GLN A 234 -5.21 3.56 8.24
CA GLN A 234 -6.18 4.40 8.94
C GLN A 234 -7.54 4.43 8.25
N GLU A 235 -7.60 5.04 7.06
CA GLU A 235 -8.86 5.36 6.39
C GLU A 235 -8.93 4.91 4.93
N TRP A 236 -7.82 4.95 4.18
CA TRP A 236 -7.89 4.72 2.74
C TRP A 236 -8.31 3.31 2.36
N LEU A 237 -7.94 2.29 3.15
CA LEU A 237 -8.46 0.94 2.95
C LEU A 237 -10.00 0.94 3.07
N LYS A 238 -10.55 1.56 4.12
CA LYS A 238 -12.02 1.63 4.31
C LYS A 238 -12.71 2.38 3.18
N ASP A 239 -12.10 3.44 2.68
CA ASP A 239 -12.69 4.24 1.60
C ASP A 239 -12.67 3.51 0.26
N MET A 240 -11.60 2.76 -0.02
CA MET A 240 -11.52 1.82 -1.14
C MET A 240 -12.61 0.74 -1.04
N MET A 241 -12.88 0.22 0.17
CA MET A 241 -13.92 -0.79 0.40
C MET A 241 -15.35 -0.25 0.22
N LYS A 242 -15.60 1.00 0.59
CA LYS A 242 -16.93 1.62 0.47
C LYS A 242 -17.35 1.85 -0.99
N CYS A 243 -16.39 1.95 -1.91
CA CYS A 243 -16.62 2.17 -3.35
C CYS A 243 -17.64 3.28 -3.69
N LYS A 244 -17.78 4.30 -2.83
CA LYS A 244 -18.69 5.44 -3.07
C LYS A 244 -18.32 6.20 -4.33
N ARG A 245 -17.03 6.19 -4.69
CA ARG A 245 -16.47 6.80 -5.89
C ARG A 245 -15.55 5.77 -6.56
N PRO A 246 -16.04 5.01 -7.56
CA PRO A 246 -15.28 3.92 -8.17
C PRO A 246 -13.90 4.33 -8.70
N PRO A 247 -13.75 5.46 -9.43
CA PRO A 247 -12.43 5.87 -9.94
C PRO A 247 -11.40 6.11 -8.82
N GLN A 248 -11.83 6.68 -7.70
CA GLN A 248 -10.96 6.96 -6.55
C GLN A 248 -10.52 5.67 -5.85
N SER A 249 -11.43 4.69 -5.80
CA SER A 249 -11.17 3.39 -5.16
C SER A 249 -10.20 2.56 -6.00
N ILE A 250 -10.36 2.57 -7.33
CA ILE A 250 -9.41 1.99 -8.27
C ILE A 250 -8.03 2.64 -8.11
N ARG A 251 -7.99 3.98 -8.07
CA ARG A 251 -6.73 4.72 -7.91
C ARG A 251 -5.99 4.33 -6.63
N LEU A 252 -6.69 4.25 -5.50
CA LEU A 252 -6.10 3.80 -4.23
C LEU A 252 -5.65 2.33 -4.27
N SER A 253 -6.38 1.46 -4.99
CA SER A 253 -5.99 0.06 -5.18
C SER A 253 -4.65 -0.04 -5.91
N ASN A 254 -4.48 0.74 -6.98
CA ASN A 254 -3.24 0.78 -7.75
C ASN A 254 -2.07 1.35 -6.93
N TRP A 255 -2.32 2.39 -6.14
CA TRP A 255 -1.30 2.92 -5.23
C TRP A 255 -0.88 1.90 -4.18
N LEU A 256 -1.82 1.13 -3.61
CA LEU A 256 -1.50 0.06 -2.67
C LEU A 256 -0.66 -1.04 -3.34
N LEU A 257 -0.95 -1.40 -4.59
CA LEU A 257 -0.13 -2.36 -5.35
C LEU A 257 1.32 -1.87 -5.46
N TYR A 258 1.52 -0.63 -5.87
CA TYR A 258 2.86 -0.06 -6.02
C TYR A 258 3.59 0.13 -4.69
N ILE A 259 2.87 0.45 -3.61
CA ILE A 259 3.44 0.45 -2.27
C ILE A 259 4.00 -0.94 -1.97
N LEU A 260 3.23 -2.02 -2.20
CA LEU A 260 3.70 -3.39 -1.97
C LEU A 260 4.94 -3.74 -2.81
N TYR A 261 5.03 -3.27 -4.07
CA TYR A 261 6.21 -3.47 -4.91
C TYR A 261 7.46 -2.84 -4.29
N HIS A 262 7.36 -1.63 -3.75
CA HIS A 262 8.49 -0.85 -3.27
C HIS A 262 8.79 -1.00 -1.77
N LEU A 263 8.01 -1.80 -1.04
CA LEU A 263 8.32 -2.11 0.35
C LEU A 263 9.69 -2.84 0.44
N PRO A 264 10.55 -2.45 1.40
CA PRO A 264 11.86 -3.08 1.56
C PRO A 264 11.71 -4.51 2.07
N VAL A 265 12.58 -5.41 1.61
CA VAL A 265 12.56 -6.83 2.00
C VAL A 265 12.91 -7.00 3.48
N ASN A 266 13.87 -6.23 3.98
CA ASN A 266 14.32 -6.26 5.36
C ASN A 266 13.61 -5.17 6.17
N LEU A 267 12.69 -5.58 7.04
CA LEU A 267 11.86 -4.68 7.83
C LEU A 267 12.33 -4.57 9.28
N THR A 268 12.15 -3.39 9.85
CA THR A 268 12.25 -3.20 11.31
C THR A 268 11.02 -3.80 12.01
N ALA A 269 11.12 -4.03 13.32
CA ALA A 269 9.98 -4.55 14.09
C ALA A 269 8.73 -3.64 14.02
N GLU A 270 8.94 -2.32 13.99
CA GLU A 270 7.86 -1.33 13.83
C GLU A 270 7.19 -1.45 12.46
N SER A 271 7.99 -1.51 11.39
CA SER A 271 7.53 -1.72 10.02
C SER A 271 6.75 -3.03 9.88
N VAL A 272 7.24 -4.13 10.48
CA VAL A 272 6.54 -5.42 10.53
C VAL A 272 5.20 -5.29 11.25
N SER A 273 5.15 -4.58 12.38
CA SER A 273 3.89 -4.35 13.11
C SER A 273 2.88 -3.59 12.26
N SER A 274 3.33 -2.54 11.55
CA SER A 274 2.48 -1.73 10.67
C SER A 274 1.88 -2.54 9.51
N ILE A 275 2.68 -3.32 8.80
CA ILE A 275 2.14 -4.20 7.74
C ILE A 275 1.26 -5.31 8.30
N ARG A 276 1.57 -5.83 9.50
CA ARG A 276 0.76 -6.86 10.15
C ARG A 276 -0.62 -6.32 10.52
N GLU A 277 -0.72 -5.08 10.99
CA GLU A 277 -2.02 -4.42 11.20
C GLU A 277 -2.81 -4.28 9.90
N LEU A 278 -2.15 -3.94 8.80
CA LEU A 278 -2.78 -3.86 7.49
C LEU A 278 -3.31 -5.23 7.07
N GLY A 279 -2.50 -6.29 7.20
CA GLY A 279 -2.89 -7.67 6.92
C GLY A 279 -4.10 -8.12 7.76
N LYS A 280 -4.13 -7.78 9.06
CA LYS A 280 -5.30 -8.06 9.92
C LYS A 280 -6.57 -7.35 9.44
N LYS A 281 -6.47 -6.12 8.92
CA LYS A 281 -7.63 -5.40 8.35
C LYS A 281 -8.08 -6.01 7.04
N CYS A 282 -7.15 -6.35 6.14
CA CYS A 282 -7.45 -7.05 4.90
C CYS A 282 -8.14 -8.39 5.17
N ARG A 283 -7.67 -9.13 6.17
CA ARG A 283 -8.29 -10.37 6.59
C ARG A 283 -9.74 -10.18 7.05
N LYS A 284 -10.00 -9.23 7.96
CA LYS A 284 -11.36 -8.94 8.42
C LYS A 284 -12.30 -8.63 7.27
N VAL A 285 -11.82 -7.87 6.29
CA VAL A 285 -12.58 -7.56 5.08
C VAL A 285 -12.93 -8.81 4.29
N ILE A 286 -12.00 -9.75 4.14
CA ILE A 286 -12.24 -11.03 3.42
C ILE A 286 -13.25 -11.89 4.19
N GLU A 287 -13.15 -11.94 5.52
CA GLU A 287 -14.10 -12.66 6.38
C GLU A 287 -15.51 -12.05 6.28
N GLU A 288 -15.61 -10.73 6.36
CA GLU A 288 -16.89 -9.99 6.24
C GLU A 288 -17.52 -10.18 4.85
N ASP A 289 -16.72 -10.15 3.78
CA ASP A 289 -17.22 -10.38 2.42
C ASP A 289 -17.76 -11.81 2.23
N ALA A 290 -17.08 -12.81 2.80
CA ALA A 290 -17.52 -14.19 2.72
C ALA A 290 -18.82 -14.45 3.51
N VAL A 291 -18.97 -13.86 4.70
CA VAL A 291 -20.21 -13.95 5.49
C VAL A 291 -21.38 -13.31 4.75
N LYS A 292 -21.16 -12.14 4.13
CA LYS A 292 -22.19 -11.46 3.32
C LYS A 292 -22.58 -12.27 2.09
N ALA A 293 -21.59 -12.84 1.39
CA ALA A 293 -21.83 -13.70 0.24
C ALA A 293 -22.65 -14.95 0.61
N ALA A 294 -22.44 -15.51 1.79
CA ALA A 294 -23.21 -16.65 2.30
C ALA A 294 -24.64 -16.28 2.75
N SER A 295 -24.85 -15.03 3.15
CA SER A 295 -26.14 -14.50 3.59
C SER A 295 -26.99 -13.92 2.45
N GLU A 296 -26.59 -14.14 1.19
CA GLU A 296 -27.17 -13.52 -0.02
C GLU A 296 -27.20 -11.98 0.00
N GLU A 297 -26.43 -11.36 0.89
CA GLU A 297 -26.24 -9.92 0.94
C GLU A 297 -25.30 -9.46 -0.18
N ALA A 298 -25.42 -8.19 -0.57
CA ALA A 298 -24.55 -7.62 -1.59
C ALA A 298 -23.07 -7.73 -1.17
N LYS A 299 -22.27 -8.44 -1.99
CA LYS A 299 -20.82 -8.57 -1.84
C LYS A 299 -20.16 -7.20 -1.72
N ILE A 300 -19.06 -7.14 -0.98
CA ILE A 300 -18.23 -5.96 -0.93
C ILE A 300 -17.61 -5.75 -2.31
N LYS A 301 -17.94 -4.62 -2.95
CA LYS A 301 -17.44 -4.28 -4.28
C LYS A 301 -15.98 -3.84 -4.19
N ILE A 302 -15.04 -4.78 -4.17
CA ILE A 302 -13.62 -4.46 -4.32
C ILE A 302 -13.30 -4.40 -5.81
N PRO A 303 -12.64 -3.35 -6.31
CA PRO A 303 -12.20 -3.31 -7.70
C PRO A 303 -11.27 -4.48 -8.02
N ALA A 304 -11.59 -5.22 -9.08
CA ALA A 304 -10.70 -6.27 -9.59
C ALA A 304 -9.46 -5.62 -10.24
N LEU A 305 -8.28 -6.18 -9.98
CA LEU A 305 -7.03 -5.63 -10.50
C LEU A 305 -6.88 -5.87 -12.02
N GLN A 306 -7.43 -6.96 -12.54
CA GLN A 306 -7.27 -7.38 -13.95
C GLN A 306 -7.64 -6.29 -14.97
N ILE A 307 -8.67 -5.50 -14.70
CA ILE A 307 -9.22 -4.52 -15.66
C ILE A 307 -8.66 -3.11 -15.40
N ASN A 308 -7.99 -2.91 -14.26
CA ASN A 308 -7.69 -1.57 -13.75
C ASN A 308 -6.18 -1.35 -13.54
N LEU A 309 -5.33 -2.05 -14.28
CA LEU A 309 -3.88 -1.89 -14.16
C LEU A 309 -3.43 -0.49 -14.60
N PRO A 310 -2.41 0.09 -13.93
CA PRO A 310 -1.81 1.35 -14.35
C PRO A 310 -1.26 1.33 -15.77
N SER A 311 -1.25 2.50 -16.41
CA SER A 311 -0.73 2.72 -17.77
C SER A 311 0.72 2.27 -17.92
N GLU A 312 1.57 2.50 -16.92
CA GLU A 312 2.97 2.01 -16.91
C GLU A 312 3.03 0.49 -17.08
N MET A 313 2.16 -0.27 -16.40
CA MET A 313 2.12 -1.72 -16.51
C MET A 313 1.67 -2.18 -17.90
N ALA A 314 0.72 -1.47 -18.51
CA ALA A 314 0.28 -1.74 -19.87
C ALA A 314 1.42 -1.49 -20.88
N ASN A 315 2.18 -0.41 -20.70
CA ASN A 315 3.32 -0.06 -21.55
C ASN A 315 4.48 -1.06 -21.44
N LEU A 316 4.70 -1.61 -20.25
CA LEU A 316 5.70 -2.65 -19.99
C LEU A 316 5.29 -4.04 -20.50
N GLY A 317 4.10 -4.19 -21.08
CA GLY A 317 3.62 -5.47 -21.61
C GLY A 317 3.37 -6.53 -20.53
N ILE A 318 3.02 -6.10 -19.31
CA ILE A 318 2.81 -7.01 -18.18
C ILE A 318 1.57 -7.86 -18.41
N SER A 319 1.68 -9.15 -18.12
CA SER A 319 0.56 -10.08 -18.20
C SER A 319 -0.61 -9.67 -17.29
N SER A 320 -1.83 -9.80 -17.80
CA SER A 320 -3.05 -9.49 -17.05
C SER A 320 -3.09 -10.21 -15.70
N ALA A 321 -3.52 -9.48 -14.66
CA ALA A 321 -3.71 -10.07 -13.34
C ALA A 321 -4.75 -11.21 -13.36
N PRO A 322 -4.63 -12.22 -12.47
CA PRO A 322 -5.63 -13.27 -12.34
C PRO A 322 -7.05 -12.72 -12.13
N CYS A 323 -8.05 -13.33 -12.77
CA CYS A 323 -9.42 -12.78 -12.85
C CYS A 323 -10.11 -12.58 -11.50
N ASP A 324 -9.72 -13.36 -10.50
CA ASP A 324 -10.27 -13.35 -9.15
C ASP A 324 -9.43 -12.51 -8.18
N LEU A 325 -8.33 -11.90 -8.65
CA LEU A 325 -7.41 -11.14 -7.84
C LEU A 325 -7.95 -9.73 -7.58
N ASN A 326 -8.08 -9.42 -6.28
CA ASN A 326 -8.29 -8.07 -5.79
C ASN A 326 -7.13 -7.64 -4.91
N ILE A 327 -6.97 -6.33 -4.72
CA ILE A 327 -5.84 -5.77 -3.99
C ILE A 327 -5.79 -6.19 -2.52
N VAL A 328 -6.94 -6.42 -1.89
CA VAL A 328 -7.03 -6.81 -0.47
C VAL A 328 -6.50 -8.23 -0.27
N GLY A 329 -6.92 -9.16 -1.13
CA GLY A 329 -6.42 -10.53 -1.13
C GLY A 329 -4.94 -10.60 -1.45
N LEU A 330 -4.49 -9.85 -2.45
CA LEU A 330 -3.07 -9.74 -2.78
C LEU A 330 -2.25 -9.20 -1.60
N THR A 331 -2.73 -8.14 -0.95
CA THR A 331 -2.06 -7.54 0.22
C THR A 331 -1.88 -8.56 1.35
N LEU A 332 -2.93 -9.32 1.66
CA LEU A 332 -2.86 -10.36 2.68
C LEU A 332 -1.88 -11.48 2.28
N ALA A 333 -1.92 -11.95 1.03
CA ALA A 333 -1.02 -12.97 0.50
C ALA A 333 0.45 -12.54 0.59
N VAL A 334 0.77 -11.32 0.17
CA VAL A 334 2.11 -10.74 0.23
C VAL A 334 2.60 -10.63 1.68
N ILE A 335 1.77 -10.13 2.59
CA ILE A 335 2.14 -10.01 4.02
C ILE A 335 2.38 -11.38 4.66
N ALA A 336 1.52 -12.36 4.36
CA ALA A 336 1.65 -13.70 4.91
C ALA A 336 2.91 -14.43 4.39
N SER A 337 3.16 -14.39 3.08
CA SER A 337 4.20 -15.18 2.45
C SER A 337 5.55 -14.48 2.38
N ILE A 338 5.61 -13.25 1.86
CA ILE A 338 6.87 -12.51 1.66
C ILE A 338 7.42 -12.00 3.00
N TYR A 339 6.55 -11.44 3.86
CA TYR A 339 6.93 -10.93 5.18
C TYR A 339 6.75 -11.94 6.32
N ARG A 340 6.53 -13.22 5.97
CA ARG A 340 6.49 -14.37 6.88
C ARG A 340 5.47 -14.27 8.01
N GLN A 341 4.39 -13.50 7.83
CA GLN A 341 3.28 -13.41 8.79
C GLN A 341 2.24 -14.52 8.53
N ARG A 342 2.72 -15.77 8.45
CA ARG A 342 1.90 -16.92 8.02
C ARG A 342 0.71 -17.18 8.93
N ASP A 343 0.81 -16.84 10.20
CA ASP A 343 -0.28 -16.95 11.18
C ASP A 343 -1.54 -16.11 10.82
N LEU A 344 -1.42 -15.16 9.90
CA LEU A 344 -2.58 -14.43 9.37
C LEU A 344 -3.45 -15.29 8.44
N VAL A 345 -2.88 -16.32 7.81
CA VAL A 345 -3.57 -17.23 6.86
C VAL A 345 -3.62 -18.68 7.33
N ASP A 346 -2.67 -19.09 8.18
CA ASP A 346 -2.57 -20.43 8.78
C ASP A 346 -3.48 -20.54 10.01
N TRP A 347 -4.70 -21.02 9.77
CA TRP A 347 -5.69 -21.37 10.79
C TRP A 347 -5.96 -22.86 10.72
N VAL A 348 -5.93 -23.49 11.89
CA VAL A 348 -6.31 -24.89 12.17
C VAL A 348 -7.64 -24.86 12.90
#